data_AF-A0A9D5RB02-F1
#
_entry.id   AF-A0A9D5RB02-F1
#
_cell.length_a   1.000
_cell.length_b   1.000
_cell.length_c   1.000
_cell.angle_alpha   90.00
_cell.angle_beta   90.00
_cell.angle_gamma   90.00
#
_symmetry.space_group_name_H-M   'P 1'
#
loop_
_entity.id
_entity.type
_entity.pdbx_description
1 polymer ?
#
loop_
_entity_poly.entity_id
_entity_poly.type
_entity_poly.pdbx_seq_one_letter_code
_entity_poly.pdbx_strand_id
1 'polypeptide(L)'
;MKRFFSLFLGMVFLFMGASSAAAATPTPAPLEITKEVVSQVPDQIQRLLDLAYAEWEAGDGNELKKRNKYTDWNGSKTGYGWCGGFITWCTLEVGIPQQSWKKTPVGDAEGVVHVNEAGVGKLVTGYSRMNRTTMIPQKGFICVFGNRDTKFAGLTPLYHVGLVYDVEKLPDGRYRVTTIEGNVSSPGDDTHKKAAHAIRMFVRDYDPSVPKKDNLTLVPEEERDREENASFSYHYTYNNPSLYVHMYLMPWIPET
;
A
#
# COMPACT_ATOMS: atom_id res chain seq x y z
N MET A 1 -4.04 76.52 29.63
CA MET A 1 -5.47 76.46 29.21
C MET A 1 -5.56 75.72 27.89
N LYS A 2 -6.41 74.68 27.82
CA LYS A 2 -6.89 73.95 26.61
C LYS A 2 -5.81 73.09 25.91
N ARG A 3 -5.98 71.80 25.60
CA ARG A 3 -7.12 70.86 25.64
C ARG A 3 -6.56 69.43 25.66
N PHE A 4 -7.14 68.58 26.50
CA PHE A 4 -6.96 67.11 26.51
C PHE A 4 -7.63 66.50 25.27
N PHE A 5 -6.97 65.53 24.64
CA PHE A 5 -7.62 64.54 23.78
C PHE A 5 -7.18 63.15 24.27
N SER A 6 -8.08 62.49 24.99
CA SER A 6 -7.98 61.07 25.32
C SER A 6 -8.34 60.26 24.07
N LEU A 7 -7.42 59.40 23.61
CA LEU A 7 -7.76 58.32 22.69
C LEU A 7 -7.87 57.03 23.51
N PHE A 8 -9.08 56.51 23.57
CA PHE A 8 -9.42 55.19 24.09
C PHE A 8 -8.77 54.10 23.22
N LEU A 9 -7.85 53.32 23.79
CA LEU A 9 -7.35 52.09 23.19
C LEU A 9 -8.27 50.94 23.61
N GLY A 10 -9.23 50.59 22.75
CA GLY A 10 -10.10 49.43 22.93
C GLY A 10 -9.30 48.15 22.73
N MET A 11 -9.10 47.40 23.82
CA MET A 11 -8.46 46.08 23.81
C MET A 11 -9.50 45.03 23.41
N VAL A 12 -9.51 44.65 22.13
CA VAL A 12 -10.29 43.51 21.63
C VAL A 12 -9.56 42.23 22.00
N PHE A 13 -10.02 41.53 23.03
CA PHE A 13 -9.60 40.15 23.30
C PHE A 13 -10.28 39.22 22.28
N LEU A 14 -9.56 38.83 21.24
CA LEU A 14 -9.93 37.65 20.44
C LEU A 14 -9.69 36.40 21.29
N PHE A 15 -10.79 35.79 21.76
CA PHE A 15 -10.76 34.40 22.21
C PHE A 15 -10.58 33.51 20.97
N MET A 16 -9.34 33.14 20.67
CA MET A 16 -9.06 32.01 19.79
C MET A 16 -9.46 30.73 20.53
N GLY A 17 -10.63 30.19 20.21
CA GLY A 17 -11.01 28.84 20.59
C GLY A 17 -10.00 27.85 20.00
N ALA A 18 -9.24 27.18 20.86
CA ALA A 18 -8.45 26.03 20.46
C ALA A 18 -9.42 24.92 20.02
N SER A 19 -9.61 24.77 18.71
CA SER A 19 -10.21 23.57 18.15
C SER A 19 -9.24 22.43 18.41
N SER A 20 -9.53 21.58 19.39
CA SER A 20 -8.78 20.35 19.60
C SER A 20 -9.07 19.44 18.42
N ALA A 21 -8.14 19.42 17.45
CA ALA A 21 -8.09 18.33 16.49
C ALA A 21 -8.00 17.03 17.29
N ALA A 22 -9.01 16.18 17.18
CA ALA A 22 -8.98 14.86 17.79
C ALA A 22 -7.70 14.15 17.34
N ALA A 23 -6.82 13.85 18.30
CA ALA A 23 -5.59 13.14 18.01
C ALA A 23 -5.95 11.80 17.34
N ALA A 24 -5.40 11.56 16.14
CA ALA A 24 -5.56 10.29 15.47
C ALA A 24 -5.10 9.18 16.41
N THR A 25 -5.97 8.20 16.67
CA THR A 25 -5.62 7.05 17.49
C THR A 25 -4.41 6.36 16.84
N PRO A 26 -3.31 6.12 17.58
CA PRO A 26 -2.12 5.50 17.02
C PRO A 26 -2.47 4.13 16.45
N THR A 27 -1.93 3.82 15.27
CA THR A 27 -2.07 2.50 14.64
C THR A 27 -1.42 1.46 15.56
N PRO A 28 -2.11 0.35 15.92
CA PRO A 28 -1.53 -0.74 16.66
C PRO A 28 -0.22 -1.25 16.05
N ALA A 29 0.69 -1.75 16.90
CA ALA A 29 1.92 -2.36 16.42
C ALA A 29 1.62 -3.59 15.54
N PRO A 30 2.39 -3.83 14.47
CA PRO A 30 2.25 -5.04 13.66
C PRO A 30 2.43 -6.31 14.50
N LEU A 31 1.65 -7.35 14.21
CA LEU A 31 1.79 -8.66 14.85
C LEU A 31 3.09 -9.35 14.41
N GLU A 32 3.74 -10.02 15.36
CA GLU A 32 4.77 -11.00 15.06
C GLU A 32 4.10 -12.33 14.68
N ILE A 33 4.46 -12.84 13.51
CA ILE A 33 4.01 -14.15 13.00
C ILE A 33 5.22 -15.04 12.73
N THR A 34 4.99 -16.29 12.30
CA THR A 34 6.07 -17.16 11.84
C THR A 34 6.92 -16.47 10.78
N LYS A 35 8.25 -16.61 10.91
CA LYS A 35 9.24 -16.12 9.93
C LYS A 35 9.46 -17.12 8.80
N GLU A 36 8.82 -18.27 8.83
CA GLU A 36 8.86 -19.21 7.72
C GLU A 36 7.84 -18.81 6.67
N VAL A 37 8.23 -18.87 5.40
CA VAL A 37 7.32 -18.67 4.29
C VAL A 37 6.48 -19.92 4.16
N VAL A 38 5.16 -19.79 4.31
CA VAL A 38 4.25 -20.92 4.19
C VAL A 38 4.03 -21.22 2.72
N SER A 39 4.20 -22.49 2.34
CA SER A 39 4.11 -22.94 0.95
C SER A 39 2.67 -23.04 0.43
N GLN A 40 1.71 -23.32 1.31
CA GLN A 40 0.30 -23.43 0.97
C GLN A 40 -0.47 -22.21 1.47
N VAL A 41 -1.21 -21.58 0.57
CA VAL A 41 -2.14 -20.50 0.89
C VAL A 41 -3.58 -21.02 0.80
N PRO A 42 -4.56 -20.39 1.46
CA PRO A 42 -5.96 -20.74 1.29
C PRO A 42 -6.40 -20.68 -0.18
N ASP A 43 -7.33 -21.54 -0.61
CA ASP A 43 -7.79 -21.60 -2.01
C ASP A 43 -8.28 -20.25 -2.57
N GLN A 44 -8.93 -19.44 -1.73
CA GLN A 44 -9.36 -18.09 -2.11
C GLN A 44 -8.18 -17.17 -2.42
N ILE A 45 -7.08 -17.32 -1.69
CA ILE A 45 -5.84 -16.58 -1.91
C ILE A 45 -5.15 -17.10 -3.17
N GLN A 46 -5.13 -18.42 -3.42
CA GLN A 46 -4.57 -18.92 -4.67
C GLN A 46 -5.33 -18.37 -5.88
N ARG A 47 -6.67 -18.38 -5.86
CA ARG A 47 -7.48 -17.77 -6.92
C ARG A 47 -7.21 -16.28 -7.10
N LEU A 48 -6.98 -15.54 -6.01
CA LEU A 48 -6.58 -14.13 -6.07
C LEU A 48 -5.25 -13.95 -6.81
N LEU A 49 -4.25 -14.79 -6.49
CA LEU A 49 -2.94 -14.75 -7.12
C LEU A 49 -3.02 -15.10 -8.62
N ASP A 50 -3.78 -16.14 -8.96
CA ASP A 50 -4.00 -16.57 -10.35
C ASP A 50 -4.67 -15.46 -11.18
N LEU A 51 -5.71 -14.82 -10.62
CA LEU A 51 -6.38 -13.71 -11.28
C LEU A 51 -5.43 -12.51 -11.45
N ALA A 52 -4.70 -12.11 -10.40
CA ALA A 52 -3.78 -10.98 -10.48
C ALA A 52 -2.66 -11.23 -11.52
N TYR A 53 -2.18 -12.46 -11.63
CA TYR A 53 -1.22 -12.86 -12.65
C TYR A 53 -1.82 -12.77 -14.06
N ALA A 54 -3.02 -13.30 -14.29
CA ALA A 54 -3.70 -13.21 -15.57
C ALA A 54 -3.95 -11.74 -16.00
N GLU A 55 -4.26 -10.86 -15.05
CA GLU A 55 -4.43 -9.43 -15.32
C GLU A 55 -3.11 -8.73 -15.67
N TRP A 56 -2.01 -9.12 -15.02
CA TRP A 56 -0.66 -8.66 -15.37
C TRP A 56 -0.26 -9.13 -16.78
N GLU A 57 -0.46 -10.41 -17.08
CA GLU A 57 -0.16 -11.02 -18.38
C GLU A 57 -0.99 -10.37 -19.50
N ALA A 58 -2.30 -10.22 -19.31
CA ALA A 58 -3.18 -9.58 -20.29
C ALA A 58 -2.88 -8.08 -20.47
N GLY A 59 -2.35 -7.43 -19.43
CA GLY A 59 -1.90 -6.04 -19.51
C GLY A 59 -0.65 -5.89 -20.38
N ASP A 60 0.28 -6.84 -20.32
CA ASP A 60 1.55 -6.86 -21.08
C ASP A 60 2.31 -5.53 -21.03
N GLY A 61 2.26 -4.86 -19.86
CA GLY A 61 2.91 -3.56 -19.64
C GLY A 61 2.24 -2.38 -20.36
N ASN A 62 1.14 -2.61 -21.07
CA ASN A 62 0.39 -1.57 -21.76
C ASN A 62 -0.31 -0.63 -20.76
N GLU A 63 -0.38 0.64 -21.15
CA GLU A 63 -1.08 1.65 -20.38
C GLU A 63 -2.59 1.42 -20.42
N LEU A 64 -3.22 1.53 -19.25
CA LEU A 64 -4.66 1.44 -19.13
C LEU A 64 -5.31 2.81 -19.16
N LYS A 65 -6.54 2.85 -19.69
CA LYS A 65 -7.36 4.06 -19.68
C LYS A 65 -7.60 4.51 -18.24
N LYS A 66 -7.63 5.83 -18.02
CA LYS A 66 -7.92 6.45 -16.71
C LYS A 66 -9.20 5.90 -16.05
N ARG A 67 -10.21 5.56 -16.85
CA ARG A 67 -11.38 4.81 -16.39
C ARG A 67 -11.31 3.39 -16.94
N ASN A 68 -11.34 2.42 -16.04
CA ASN A 68 -11.29 1.00 -16.33
C ASN A 68 -11.99 0.21 -15.21
N LYS A 69 -12.01 -1.12 -15.32
CA LYS A 69 -12.68 -1.98 -14.34
C LYS A 69 -12.18 -1.78 -12.90
N TYR A 70 -10.89 -1.52 -12.70
CA TYR A 70 -10.31 -1.30 -11.36
C TYR A 70 -10.48 0.13 -10.82
N THR A 71 -11.02 1.08 -11.60
CA THR A 71 -11.46 2.38 -11.06
C THR A 71 -12.96 2.43 -10.81
N ASP A 72 -13.72 1.61 -11.55
CA ASP A 72 -15.18 1.61 -11.52
C ASP A 72 -15.77 0.52 -10.59
N TRP A 73 -14.92 -0.31 -9.96
CA TRP A 73 -15.31 -1.47 -9.16
C TRP A 73 -16.32 -1.17 -8.02
N ASN A 74 -16.26 0.03 -7.42
CA ASN A 74 -17.19 0.46 -6.37
C ASN A 74 -18.31 1.39 -6.88
N GLY A 75 -18.47 1.51 -8.21
CA GLY A 75 -19.39 2.47 -8.82
C GLY A 75 -18.99 3.94 -8.65
N SER A 76 -17.88 4.24 -7.95
CA SER A 76 -17.34 5.59 -7.88
C SER A 76 -16.72 5.91 -9.24
N LYS A 77 -17.46 6.67 -10.07
CA LYS A 77 -17.01 7.13 -11.39
C LYS A 77 -15.88 8.17 -11.30
N THR A 78 -15.10 8.15 -10.23
CA THR A 78 -14.14 9.19 -9.84
C THR A 78 -12.81 9.03 -10.55
N GLY A 79 -12.41 7.79 -10.90
CA GLY A 79 -11.13 7.53 -11.55
C GLY A 79 -9.91 7.73 -10.63
N TYR A 80 -10.08 7.67 -9.31
CA TYR A 80 -9.02 7.89 -8.31
C TYR A 80 -8.82 6.68 -7.38
N GLY A 81 -7.56 6.37 -7.03
CA GLY A 81 -7.18 5.35 -6.04
C GLY A 81 -6.75 3.99 -6.61
N TRP A 82 -5.87 3.96 -7.61
CA TRP A 82 -5.78 2.80 -8.50
C TRP A 82 -4.92 1.62 -7.98
N CYS A 83 -3.92 1.82 -7.10
CA CYS A 83 -3.13 0.70 -6.55
C CYS A 83 -3.93 -0.21 -5.60
N GLY A 84 -4.59 0.38 -4.59
CA GLY A 84 -5.52 -0.36 -3.72
C GLY A 84 -6.77 -0.80 -4.45
N GLY A 85 -7.24 -0.03 -5.44
CA GLY A 85 -8.39 -0.38 -6.28
C GLY A 85 -8.19 -1.64 -7.11
N PHE A 86 -7.00 -1.83 -7.71
CA PHE A 86 -6.64 -3.08 -8.40
C PHE A 86 -6.77 -4.29 -7.47
N ILE A 87 -6.12 -4.25 -6.31
CA ILE A 87 -6.16 -5.36 -5.34
C ILE A 87 -7.58 -5.59 -4.84
N THR A 88 -8.32 -4.53 -4.50
CA THR A 88 -9.71 -4.64 -4.03
C THR A 88 -10.61 -5.24 -5.11
N TRP A 89 -10.43 -4.87 -6.37
CA TRP A 89 -11.14 -5.48 -7.49
C TRP A 89 -10.80 -6.97 -7.63
N CYS A 90 -9.52 -7.37 -7.59
CA CYS A 90 -9.16 -8.78 -7.69
C CYS A 90 -9.77 -9.61 -6.55
N THR A 91 -9.74 -9.10 -5.31
CA THR A 91 -10.34 -9.79 -4.15
C THR A 91 -11.86 -9.93 -4.27
N LEU A 92 -12.53 -8.92 -4.84
CA LEU A 92 -13.96 -8.96 -5.17
C LEU A 92 -14.31 -10.06 -6.17
N GLU A 93 -13.58 -10.12 -7.29
CA GLU A 93 -13.86 -11.08 -8.37
C GLU A 93 -13.71 -12.53 -7.90
N VAL A 94 -12.78 -12.80 -6.98
CA VAL A 94 -12.58 -14.16 -6.44
C VAL A 94 -13.45 -14.45 -5.20
N GLY A 95 -14.32 -13.52 -4.82
CA GLY A 95 -15.30 -13.69 -3.74
C GLY A 95 -14.70 -13.70 -2.33
N ILE A 96 -13.61 -12.96 -2.07
CA ILE A 96 -13.12 -12.78 -0.70
C ILE A 96 -14.09 -11.89 0.08
N PRO A 97 -14.54 -12.31 1.28
CA PRO A 97 -15.38 -11.49 2.15
C PRO A 97 -14.74 -10.14 2.45
N GLN A 98 -15.50 -9.07 2.26
CA GLN A 98 -14.98 -7.72 2.49
C GLN A 98 -16.02 -6.71 2.94
N GLN A 99 -15.56 -5.74 3.71
CA GLN A 99 -16.36 -4.63 4.21
C GLN A 99 -15.54 -3.34 4.26
N SER A 100 -16.22 -2.18 4.26
CA SER A 100 -15.52 -0.90 4.37
C SER A 100 -14.78 -0.80 5.70
N TRP A 101 -13.67 -0.06 5.72
CA TRP A 101 -12.82 0.09 6.93
C TRP A 101 -13.59 0.57 8.16
N LYS A 102 -14.68 1.33 7.96
CA LYS A 102 -15.56 1.82 9.03
C LYS A 102 -16.36 0.69 9.69
N LYS A 103 -16.76 -0.30 8.91
CA LYS A 103 -17.55 -1.45 9.36
C LYS A 103 -16.68 -2.60 9.85
N THR A 104 -15.39 -2.61 9.55
CA THR A 104 -14.44 -3.63 10.00
C THR A 104 -14.49 -3.82 11.53
N PRO A 105 -14.59 -5.05 12.06
CA PRO A 105 -14.61 -5.28 13.50
C PRO A 105 -13.29 -4.82 14.13
N VAL A 106 -13.33 -4.56 15.44
CA VAL A 106 -12.13 -4.35 16.24
C VAL A 106 -11.81 -5.67 16.95
N GLY A 107 -10.56 -6.11 16.87
CA GLY A 107 -10.11 -7.40 17.36
C GLY A 107 -9.94 -8.41 16.23
N ASP A 108 -9.71 -9.67 16.57
CA ASP A 108 -9.29 -10.67 15.58
C ASP A 108 -10.41 -10.97 14.57
N ALA A 109 -10.06 -10.94 13.29
CA ALA A 109 -10.91 -11.45 12.22
C ALA A 109 -10.65 -12.95 12.02
N GLU A 110 -11.68 -13.72 11.67
CA GLU A 110 -11.55 -15.13 11.29
C GLU A 110 -11.43 -15.29 9.77
N GLY A 111 -10.73 -16.35 9.35
CA GLY A 111 -10.64 -16.73 7.93
C GLY A 111 -9.94 -15.70 7.04
N VAL A 112 -10.33 -15.74 5.75
CA VAL A 112 -9.84 -14.85 4.69
C VAL A 112 -10.73 -13.61 4.60
N VAL A 113 -10.12 -12.42 4.67
CA VAL A 113 -10.83 -11.14 4.68
C VAL A 113 -10.13 -10.07 3.85
N HIS A 114 -10.89 -9.11 3.34
CA HIS A 114 -10.35 -7.90 2.75
C HIS A 114 -11.08 -6.63 3.21
N VAL A 115 -10.39 -5.49 3.14
CA VAL A 115 -10.95 -4.17 3.43
C VAL A 115 -11.35 -3.53 2.12
N ASN A 116 -12.64 -3.23 1.97
CA ASN A 116 -13.22 -2.78 0.71
C ASN A 116 -12.90 -1.30 0.40
N GLU A 117 -11.63 -0.97 0.17
CA GLU A 117 -11.15 0.40 0.02
C GLU A 117 -9.95 0.52 -0.95
N ALA A 118 -9.97 1.57 -1.77
CA ALA A 118 -8.86 1.89 -2.66
C ALA A 118 -7.71 2.67 -1.97
N GLY A 119 -8.03 3.41 -0.90
CA GLY A 119 -7.07 4.31 -0.26
C GLY A 119 -6.14 3.57 0.70
N VAL A 120 -4.83 3.69 0.49
CA VAL A 120 -3.80 3.00 1.30
C VAL A 120 -3.97 3.21 2.80
N GLY A 121 -4.20 4.45 3.25
CA GLY A 121 -4.42 4.73 4.68
C GLY A 121 -5.66 4.06 5.27
N LYS A 122 -6.73 3.90 4.47
CA LYS A 122 -7.94 3.21 4.89
C LYS A 122 -7.77 1.70 4.92
N LEU A 123 -7.01 1.13 3.97
CA LEU A 123 -6.60 -0.27 4.00
C LEU A 123 -5.82 -0.54 5.30
N VAL A 124 -4.77 0.24 5.57
CA VAL A 124 -3.99 0.12 6.82
C VAL A 124 -4.89 0.22 8.05
N THR A 125 -5.79 1.21 8.10
CA THR A 125 -6.70 1.38 9.24
C THR A 125 -7.62 0.17 9.41
N GLY A 126 -8.25 -0.32 8.33
CA GLY A 126 -9.14 -1.47 8.40
C GLY A 126 -8.42 -2.74 8.85
N TYR A 127 -7.27 -3.05 8.27
CA TYR A 127 -6.47 -4.22 8.66
C TYR A 127 -5.92 -4.11 10.09
N SER A 128 -5.52 -2.92 10.53
CA SER A 128 -5.05 -2.71 11.89
C SER A 128 -6.16 -2.89 12.93
N ARG A 129 -7.41 -2.52 12.61
CA ARG A 129 -8.56 -2.81 13.48
C ARG A 129 -8.76 -4.31 13.68
N MET A 130 -8.40 -5.12 12.68
CA MET A 130 -8.53 -6.58 12.72
C MET A 130 -7.34 -7.32 13.32
N ASN A 131 -6.32 -6.60 13.83
CA ASN A 131 -5.01 -7.18 14.15
C ASN A 131 -4.38 -7.93 12.95
N ARG A 132 -4.58 -7.45 11.73
CA ARG A 132 -4.10 -8.11 10.50
C ARG A 132 -2.97 -7.34 9.82
N THR A 133 -1.97 -6.90 10.59
CA THR A 133 -0.75 -6.26 10.09
C THR A 133 0.49 -6.99 10.60
N THR A 134 1.57 -7.03 9.81
CA THR A 134 2.84 -7.66 10.20
C THR A 134 4.03 -7.02 9.48
N MET A 135 5.24 -7.41 9.84
CA MET A 135 6.46 -7.11 9.10
C MET A 135 7.00 -8.31 8.30
N ILE A 136 6.38 -9.49 8.40
CA ILE A 136 6.84 -10.68 7.67
C ILE A 136 6.00 -10.87 6.39
N PRO A 137 6.62 -10.91 5.20
CA PRO A 137 5.89 -11.13 3.96
C PRO A 137 5.39 -12.58 3.84
N GLN A 138 4.22 -12.74 3.23
CA GLN A 138 3.66 -14.03 2.81
C GLN A 138 2.94 -13.87 1.48
N LYS A 139 2.77 -14.97 0.73
CA LYS A 139 1.97 -14.99 -0.50
C LYS A 139 0.54 -14.50 -0.23
N GLY A 140 0.02 -13.66 -1.12
CA GLY A 140 -1.30 -13.06 -1.00
C GLY A 140 -1.42 -11.95 0.05
N PHE A 141 -0.34 -11.60 0.76
CA PHE A 141 -0.35 -10.40 1.59
C PHE A 141 -0.30 -9.14 0.74
N ILE A 142 -0.62 -8.00 1.36
CA ILE A 142 -0.55 -6.70 0.69
C ILE A 142 0.65 -5.95 1.27
N CYS A 143 1.67 -5.73 0.45
CA CYS A 143 2.83 -4.91 0.81
C CYS A 143 2.44 -3.44 0.79
N VAL A 144 2.58 -2.74 1.91
CA VAL A 144 2.35 -1.29 2.01
C VAL A 144 3.68 -0.58 1.90
N PHE A 145 3.82 0.26 0.87
CA PHE A 145 5.01 1.05 0.67
C PHE A 145 4.86 2.46 1.24
N GLY A 146 5.91 2.95 1.87
CA GLY A 146 6.07 4.36 2.20
C GLY A 146 7.14 5.02 1.33
N ASN A 147 7.18 6.35 1.36
CA ASN A 147 8.14 7.15 0.59
C ASN A 147 8.87 8.12 1.53
N ARG A 148 10.21 8.19 1.40
CA ARG A 148 11.06 9.10 2.18
C ARG A 148 11.08 10.53 1.60
N ASP A 149 10.59 10.76 0.38
CA ASP A 149 10.59 12.08 -0.25
C ASP A 149 9.75 13.09 0.56
N THR A 150 10.42 14.14 1.00
CA THR A 150 9.90 15.19 1.87
C THR A 150 8.83 16.06 1.20
N LYS A 151 8.73 16.05 -0.13
CA LYS A 151 7.66 16.74 -0.87
C LYS A 151 6.27 16.15 -0.60
N PHE A 152 6.21 14.88 -0.22
CA PHE A 152 4.98 14.19 0.18
C PHE A 152 4.93 13.90 1.69
N ALA A 153 6.03 14.15 2.41
CA ALA A 153 6.12 14.02 3.87
C ALA A 153 5.28 15.11 4.54
N GLY A 154 4.06 14.72 4.90
CA GLY A 154 3.10 15.57 5.60
C GLY A 154 1.65 15.20 5.33
N LEU A 155 1.35 14.54 4.21
CA LEU A 155 -0.04 14.21 3.85
C LEU A 155 -0.40 12.75 4.10
N THR A 156 0.49 11.79 3.87
CA THR A 156 0.42 10.41 4.43
C THR A 156 1.78 9.74 4.18
N PRO A 157 2.44 9.10 5.18
CA PRO A 157 3.69 8.36 4.95
C PRO A 157 3.51 7.08 4.11
N LEU A 158 2.26 6.78 3.71
CA LEU A 158 1.83 5.61 2.96
C LEU A 158 1.58 6.04 1.52
N TYR A 159 2.34 5.45 0.60
CA TYR A 159 2.47 5.92 -0.77
C TYR A 159 1.84 4.96 -1.79
N HIS A 160 2.03 3.67 -1.61
CA HIS A 160 1.61 2.65 -2.59
C HIS A 160 1.30 1.31 -1.93
N VAL A 161 0.61 0.42 -2.63
CA VAL A 161 0.41 -0.98 -2.21
C VAL A 161 0.63 -1.93 -3.38
N GLY A 162 1.20 -3.10 -3.08
CA GLY A 162 1.34 -4.20 -4.03
C GLY A 162 0.82 -5.50 -3.46
N LEU A 163 0.24 -6.36 -4.30
CA LEU A 163 -0.12 -7.72 -3.92
C LEU A 163 1.14 -8.58 -3.95
N VAL A 164 1.49 -9.22 -2.84
CA VAL A 164 2.63 -10.15 -2.77
C VAL A 164 2.26 -11.43 -3.50
N TYR A 165 2.85 -11.62 -4.68
CA TYR A 165 2.65 -12.79 -5.52
C TYR A 165 3.51 -13.97 -5.07
N ASP A 166 4.78 -13.70 -4.78
CA ASP A 166 5.73 -14.71 -4.34
C ASP A 166 6.67 -14.17 -3.26
N VAL A 167 7.19 -15.08 -2.43
CA VAL A 167 8.14 -14.77 -1.36
C VAL A 167 9.14 -15.90 -1.28
N GLU A 168 10.42 -15.56 -1.36
CA GLU A 168 11.55 -16.44 -1.06
C GLU A 168 12.26 -15.91 0.18
N LYS A 169 12.57 -16.80 1.13
CA LYS A 169 13.39 -16.46 2.30
C LYS A 169 14.86 -16.66 1.94
N LEU A 170 15.64 -15.60 2.07
CA LEU A 170 17.07 -15.61 1.78
C LEU A 170 17.88 -16.12 2.99
N PRO A 171 19.07 -16.72 2.78
CA PRO A 171 19.86 -17.31 3.87
C PRO A 171 20.30 -16.33 4.96
N ASP A 172 20.38 -15.04 4.63
CA ASP A 172 20.77 -13.96 5.54
C ASP A 172 19.58 -13.37 6.34
N GLY A 173 18.39 -13.96 6.21
CA GLY A 173 17.18 -13.52 6.92
C GLY A 173 16.39 -12.43 6.20
N ARG A 174 16.86 -11.97 5.02
CA ARG A 174 16.06 -11.15 4.10
C ARG A 174 15.01 -11.99 3.38
N TYR A 175 14.13 -11.30 2.65
CA TYR A 175 13.14 -11.92 1.79
C TYR A 175 13.23 -11.34 0.39
N ARG A 176 13.24 -12.18 -0.63
CA ARG A 176 12.99 -11.76 -2.00
C ARG A 176 11.49 -11.79 -2.25
N VAL A 177 10.91 -10.63 -2.50
CA VAL A 177 9.46 -10.42 -2.59
C VAL A 177 9.10 -10.06 -4.02
N THR A 178 8.21 -10.85 -4.62
CA THR A 178 7.59 -10.55 -5.91
C THR A 178 6.23 -9.91 -5.67
N THR A 179 6.00 -8.72 -6.18
CA THR A 179 4.70 -8.02 -6.10
C THR A 179 4.07 -7.81 -7.48
N ILE A 180 2.75 -7.90 -7.56
CA ILE A 180 1.95 -7.40 -8.68
C ILE A 180 1.27 -6.10 -8.22
N GLU A 181 1.53 -5.03 -8.95
CA GLU A 181 1.20 -3.66 -8.59
C GLU A 181 0.37 -3.00 -9.68
N GLY A 182 -0.79 -2.46 -9.31
CA GLY A 182 -1.55 -1.56 -10.15
C GLY A 182 -1.10 -0.11 -9.92
N ASN A 183 -1.34 0.75 -10.91
CA ASN A 183 -1.04 2.20 -10.86
C ASN A 183 0.39 2.59 -11.00
N VAL A 184 1.16 1.80 -11.72
CA VAL A 184 2.56 2.09 -11.92
C VAL A 184 2.77 2.78 -13.27
N SER A 185 3.47 3.91 -13.24
CA SER A 185 3.84 4.62 -14.47
C SER A 185 4.97 3.90 -15.20
N SER A 186 5.11 4.21 -16.49
CA SER A 186 6.25 3.76 -17.27
C SER A 186 7.57 4.25 -16.64
N PRO A 187 8.61 3.41 -16.57
CA PRO A 187 9.94 3.80 -16.11
C PRO A 187 10.42 5.05 -16.86
N GLY A 188 10.80 6.09 -16.11
CA GLY A 188 11.32 7.34 -16.69
C GLY A 188 10.29 8.45 -16.95
N ASP A 189 9.00 8.27 -16.65
CA ASP A 189 8.03 9.37 -16.59
C ASP A 189 7.77 9.80 -15.13
N ASP A 190 8.52 10.82 -14.69
CA ASP A 190 8.41 11.46 -13.37
C ASP A 190 7.37 12.60 -13.36
N THR A 191 6.72 12.88 -14.49
CA THR A 191 6.09 14.18 -14.69
C THR A 191 4.68 14.28 -14.12
N HIS A 192 4.07 13.19 -13.66
CA HIS A 192 2.63 13.11 -13.31
C HIS A 192 1.67 13.60 -14.42
N LYS A 193 2.18 13.98 -15.60
CA LYS A 193 1.45 14.71 -16.65
C LYS A 193 0.83 13.78 -17.69
N LYS A 194 1.27 12.54 -17.78
CA LYS A 194 0.56 11.47 -18.49
C LYS A 194 0.21 10.39 -17.48
N ALA A 195 -1.08 10.23 -17.22
CA ALA A 195 -1.66 9.17 -16.41
C ALA A 195 -1.57 7.81 -17.15
N ALA A 196 -0.35 7.46 -17.55
CA ALA A 196 0.04 6.20 -18.12
C ALA A 196 0.11 5.19 -16.98
N HIS A 197 -0.97 4.46 -16.73
CA HIS A 197 -1.05 3.58 -15.57
C HIS A 197 -1.17 2.13 -16.02
N ALA A 198 -0.19 1.29 -15.69
CA ALA A 198 -0.15 -0.12 -16.05
C ALA A 198 -0.20 -1.03 -14.82
N ILE A 199 -0.44 -2.31 -15.05
CA ILE A 199 -0.18 -3.39 -14.08
C ILE A 199 1.24 -3.88 -14.33
N ARG A 200 2.05 -3.93 -13.28
CA ARG A 200 3.46 -4.33 -13.37
C ARG A 200 3.82 -5.30 -12.25
N MET A 201 4.77 -6.17 -12.54
CA MET A 201 5.38 -7.09 -11.59
C MET A 201 6.76 -6.58 -11.20
N PHE A 202 7.07 -6.67 -9.92
CA PHE A 202 8.37 -6.29 -9.39
C PHE A 202 8.97 -7.33 -8.48
N VAL A 203 10.30 -7.44 -8.47
CA VAL A 203 11.04 -8.32 -7.56
C VAL A 203 12.10 -7.52 -6.83
N ARG A 204 12.07 -7.55 -5.50
CA ARG A 204 12.95 -6.73 -4.63
C ARG A 204 13.32 -7.50 -3.38
N ASP A 205 14.47 -7.17 -2.80
CA ASP A 205 14.92 -7.75 -1.54
C ASP A 205 14.49 -6.86 -0.37
N TYR A 206 13.81 -7.45 0.61
CA TYR A 206 13.27 -6.83 1.81
C TYR A 206 13.98 -7.35 3.06
N ASP A 207 14.41 -6.43 3.93
CA ASP A 207 15.08 -6.75 5.20
C ASP A 207 14.27 -6.21 6.41
N PRO A 208 13.55 -7.06 7.16
CA PRO A 208 12.79 -6.60 8.31
C PRO A 208 13.66 -6.19 9.52
N SER A 209 14.96 -6.50 9.52
CA SER A 209 15.86 -6.24 10.64
C SER A 209 16.43 -4.82 10.65
N VAL A 210 16.40 -4.14 9.51
CA VAL A 210 16.92 -2.78 9.36
C VAL A 210 15.81 -1.72 9.44
N PRO A 211 16.13 -0.45 9.74
CA PRO A 211 15.15 0.62 9.80
C PRO A 211 14.33 0.74 8.51
N LYS A 212 13.07 1.17 8.62
CA LYS A 212 12.16 1.34 7.46
C LYS A 212 12.83 2.07 6.30
N LYS A 213 13.61 3.11 6.55
CA LYS A 213 14.29 3.87 5.50
C LYS A 213 15.29 3.05 4.67
N ASP A 214 15.72 1.87 5.08
CA ASP A 214 16.78 1.10 4.41
C ASP A 214 16.33 -0.35 4.09
N ASN A 215 15.07 -0.68 4.36
CA ASN A 215 14.59 -2.07 4.37
C ASN A 215 14.20 -2.64 3.01
N LEU A 216 14.40 -1.92 1.92
CA LEU A 216 14.07 -2.36 0.57
C LEU A 216 15.24 -2.06 -0.36
N THR A 217 15.72 -3.09 -1.04
CA THR A 217 16.89 -3.06 -1.91
C THR A 217 16.61 -3.75 -3.25
N LEU A 218 17.42 -3.44 -4.26
CA LEU A 218 17.34 -4.10 -5.56
C LEU A 218 17.90 -5.53 -5.43
N VAL A 219 17.38 -6.43 -6.25
CA VAL A 219 17.98 -7.77 -6.43
C VAL A 219 19.37 -7.62 -7.07
N PRO A 220 20.42 -8.27 -6.53
CA PRO A 220 21.75 -8.31 -7.14
C PRO A 220 21.68 -8.76 -8.60
N GLU A 221 22.46 -8.12 -9.48
CA GLU A 221 22.34 -8.35 -10.94
C GLU A 221 22.59 -9.81 -11.33
N GLU A 222 23.53 -10.45 -10.65
CA GLU A 222 23.91 -11.85 -10.80
C GLU A 222 22.83 -12.84 -10.34
N GLU A 223 21.86 -12.39 -9.55
CA GLU A 223 20.74 -13.21 -9.06
C GLU A 223 19.45 -13.01 -9.86
N ARG A 224 19.44 -12.14 -10.87
CA ARG A 224 18.27 -11.87 -11.70
C ARG A 224 18.05 -13.02 -12.68
N ASP A 225 16.82 -13.54 -12.69
CA ASP A 225 16.42 -14.75 -13.42
C ASP A 225 15.76 -14.49 -14.77
N ARG A 226 15.44 -13.22 -15.10
CA ARG A 226 14.80 -12.84 -16.36
C ARG A 226 15.13 -11.41 -16.76
N GLU A 227 14.92 -11.11 -18.04
CA GLU A 227 15.08 -9.76 -18.56
C GLU A 227 13.94 -8.83 -18.11
N GLU A 228 14.27 -7.57 -17.84
CA GLU A 228 13.29 -6.53 -17.57
C GLU A 228 12.59 -6.09 -18.86
N ASN A 229 11.30 -5.75 -18.74
CA ASN A 229 10.50 -5.30 -19.87
C ASN A 229 9.41 -4.31 -19.41
N ALA A 230 8.44 -4.02 -20.28
CA ALA A 230 7.36 -3.09 -19.95
C ALA A 230 6.42 -3.58 -18.84
N SER A 231 6.33 -4.88 -18.57
CA SER A 231 5.44 -5.46 -17.55
C SER A 231 6.19 -5.93 -16.31
N PHE A 232 7.51 -6.17 -16.37
CA PHE A 232 8.32 -6.73 -15.29
C PHE A 232 9.59 -5.91 -15.01
N SER A 233 9.94 -5.70 -13.74
CA SER A 233 11.17 -4.96 -13.36
C SER A 233 11.74 -5.35 -11.99
N TYR A 234 13.06 -5.28 -11.83
CA TYR A 234 13.75 -5.36 -10.54
C TYR A 234 13.90 -3.99 -9.85
N HIS A 235 13.54 -2.91 -10.53
CA HIS A 235 13.64 -1.56 -10.00
C HIS A 235 12.45 -1.17 -9.11
N TYR A 236 12.58 -0.02 -8.43
CA TYR A 236 11.51 0.52 -7.60
C TYR A 236 10.33 0.96 -8.45
N THR A 237 9.12 0.86 -7.89
CA THR A 237 7.94 1.55 -8.41
C THR A 237 8.27 3.03 -8.61
N TYR A 238 7.93 3.58 -9.79
CA TYR A 238 8.23 4.98 -10.18
C TYR A 238 9.72 5.34 -10.18
N ASN A 239 10.62 4.35 -10.27
CA ASN A 239 12.09 4.53 -10.16
C ASN A 239 12.50 5.33 -8.91
N ASN A 240 11.72 5.25 -7.82
CA ASN A 240 11.97 6.05 -6.65
C ASN A 240 12.83 5.30 -5.62
N PRO A 241 14.14 5.63 -5.47
CA PRO A 241 15.01 4.97 -4.49
C PRO A 241 14.64 5.30 -3.04
N SER A 242 13.70 6.22 -2.81
CA SER A 242 13.17 6.57 -1.50
C SER A 242 12.04 5.65 -1.04
N LEU A 243 11.63 4.66 -1.84
CA LEU A 243 10.58 3.71 -1.47
C LEU A 243 11.05 2.79 -0.33
N TYR A 244 10.15 2.42 0.56
CA TYR A 244 10.42 1.42 1.60
C TYR A 244 9.18 0.61 1.95
N VAL A 245 9.35 -0.55 2.58
CA VAL A 245 8.25 -1.35 3.11
C VAL A 245 7.84 -0.81 4.48
N HIS A 246 6.60 -0.31 4.56
CA HIS A 246 6.05 0.21 5.80
C HIS A 246 5.51 -0.91 6.70
N MET A 247 4.78 -1.87 6.12
CA MET A 247 4.25 -3.09 6.74
C MET A 247 3.59 -3.98 5.67
N TYR A 248 3.16 -5.18 6.06
CA TYR A 248 2.26 -6.03 5.28
C TYR A 248 0.88 -6.11 5.92
N LEU A 249 -0.16 -6.15 5.10
CA LEU A 249 -1.53 -6.43 5.51
C LEU A 249 -1.82 -7.91 5.25
N MET A 250 -2.52 -8.55 6.18
CA MET A 250 -2.71 -10.01 6.23
C MET A 250 -4.16 -10.40 5.91
N PRO A 251 -4.55 -10.57 4.62
CA PRO A 251 -5.87 -11.09 4.27
C PRO A 251 -6.19 -12.44 4.91
N TRP A 252 -5.17 -13.23 5.22
CA TRP A 252 -5.24 -14.51 5.90
C TRP A 252 -4.12 -14.58 6.94
N ILE A 253 -4.24 -15.44 7.96
CA ILE A 253 -3.17 -15.70 8.93
C ILE A 253 -2.54 -17.05 8.55
N PRO A 254 -1.22 -17.13 8.40
CA PRO A 254 -0.54 -18.40 8.21
C PRO A 254 -0.66 -19.26 9.45
N GLU A 255 -1.11 -20.50 9.27
CA GLU A 255 -1.09 -21.50 10.33
C GLU A 255 0.38 -21.83 10.65
N THR A 256 0.70 -21.85 11.95
CA THR A 256 2.05 -22.11 12.47
C THR A 256 2.42 -23.57 12.39
#